data_AF-A0A7S3GRA6-F1
#
_entry.id   AF-A0A7S3GRA6-F1
#
_cell.length_a   1.000
_cell.length_b   1.000
_cell.length_c   1.000
_cell.angle_alpha   90.00
_cell.angle_beta   90.00
_cell.angle_gamma   90.00
#
_symmetry.space_group_name_H-M   'P 1'
#
loop_
_entity.id
_entity.type
_entity.pdbx_description
1 polymer ?
#
loop_
_entity_poly.entity_id
_entity_poly.type
_entity_poly.pdbx_seq_one_letter_code
_entity_poly.pdbx_strand_id
1 'polypeptide(L)'
;EKGGDWENALSLLNGMPEFSLERDVITFSAMITAFEKGGAWERAMDMFHGLPEQGIDRSTFTYNAALGAVEHGGDWSQALDLMNDMVRDKIDADSTTFVGAMSACTRAGAWPK
;
A
#
# COMPACT_ATOMS: atom_id res chain seq x y z
N GLU A 1 -5.83 13.76 13.40
CA GLU A 1 -7.08 14.11 12.68
C GLU A 1 -7.17 13.40 11.31
N LYS A 2 -6.81 12.10 11.19
CA LYS A 2 -6.61 11.42 9.90
C LYS A 2 -7.47 10.15 9.71
N GLY A 3 -8.58 10.03 10.43
CA GLY A 3 -9.42 8.82 10.37
C GLY A 3 -10.43 8.79 9.20
N GLY A 4 -10.80 9.94 8.64
CA GLY A 4 -11.93 10.06 7.70
C GLY A 4 -11.59 10.52 6.28
N ASP A 5 -10.33 10.82 5.95
CA ASP A 5 -9.99 11.36 4.63
C ASP A 5 -10.03 10.30 3.51
N TRP A 6 -9.84 9.02 3.84
CA TRP A 6 -9.83 7.97 2.83
C TRP A 6 -11.24 7.66 2.29
N GLU A 7 -12.31 7.85 3.07
CA GLU A 7 -13.69 7.68 2.59
C GLU A 7 -14.04 8.75 1.53
N ASN A 8 -13.61 9.99 1.78
CA ASN A 8 -13.73 11.09 0.83
C ASN A 8 -12.87 10.84 -0.42
N ALA A 9 -11.61 10.41 -0.24
CA ALA A 9 -10.73 10.07 -1.35
C ALA A 9 -11.29 8.92 -2.22
N LEU A 10 -11.89 7.90 -1.60
CA LEU A 10 -12.55 6.80 -2.30
C LEU A 10 -13.78 7.27 -3.08
N SER A 11 -14.56 8.17 -2.50
CA SER A 11 -15.72 8.77 -3.19
C SER A 11 -15.28 9.56 -4.43
N LEU A 12 -14.19 10.33 -4.34
CA LEU A 12 -13.61 11.04 -5.48
C LEU A 12 -13.07 10.07 -6.54
N LEU A 13 -12.39 9.00 -6.13
CA LEU A 13 -11.90 7.94 -7.03
C LEU A 13 -13.03 7.25 -7.82
N ASN A 14 -14.17 7.04 -7.16
CA ASN A 14 -15.36 6.46 -7.77
C ASN A 14 -16.09 7.42 -8.71
N GLY A 15 -15.95 8.74 -8.50
CA GLY A 15 -16.50 9.76 -9.39
C GLY A 15 -15.64 10.08 -10.62
N MET A 16 -14.36 9.70 -10.66
CA MET A 16 -13.47 9.99 -11.82
C MET A 16 -14.02 9.54 -13.19
N PRO A 17 -14.68 8.36 -13.33
CA PRO A 17 -15.30 7.96 -14.58
C PRO A 17 -16.40 8.92 -15.06
N GLU A 18 -17.11 9.58 -14.14
CA GLU A 18 -18.14 10.58 -14.49
C GLU A 18 -17.53 11.84 -15.12
N PHE A 19 -16.25 12.10 -14.83
CA PHE A 19 -15.49 13.20 -15.42
C PHE A 19 -14.64 12.78 -16.63
N SER A 20 -14.80 11.55 -17.14
CA SER A 20 -13.96 10.98 -18.21
C SER A 20 -12.46 10.97 -17.88
N LEU A 21 -12.12 10.87 -16.58
CA LEU A 21 -10.74 10.76 -16.12
C LEU A 21 -10.38 9.28 -15.93
N GLU A 22 -9.32 8.84 -16.59
CA GLU A 22 -8.77 7.51 -16.39
C GLU A 22 -8.00 7.46 -15.05
N ARG A 23 -8.14 6.33 -14.35
CA ARG A 23 -7.39 6.09 -13.13
C ARG A 23 -5.98 5.64 -13.50
N ASP A 24 -4.99 6.30 -12.92
CA ASP A 24 -3.58 6.01 -13.17
C ASP A 24 -2.87 5.56 -11.89
N VAL A 25 -1.58 5.21 -12.02
CA VAL A 25 -0.76 4.75 -10.88
C VAL A 25 -0.71 5.80 -9.76
N ILE A 26 -0.77 7.09 -10.10
CA ILE A 26 -0.71 8.19 -9.14
C ILE A 26 -1.98 8.17 -8.29
N THR A 27 -3.14 8.08 -8.94
CA THR A 27 -4.45 8.06 -8.29
C THR A 27 -4.55 6.87 -7.32
N PHE A 28 -4.17 5.68 -7.75
CA PHE A 28 -4.20 4.51 -6.87
C PHE A 28 -3.14 4.58 -5.76
N SER A 29 -1.93 5.07 -6.03
CA SER A 29 -0.91 5.25 -4.99
C SER A 29 -1.34 6.23 -3.90
N ALA A 30 -2.04 7.30 -4.28
CA ALA A 30 -2.64 8.24 -3.36
C ALA A 30 -3.73 7.58 -2.51
N MET A 31 -4.55 6.70 -3.12
CA MET A 31 -5.59 5.95 -2.41
C MET A 31 -5.00 4.96 -1.38
N ILE A 32 -3.96 4.21 -1.76
CA ILE A 32 -3.26 3.28 -0.86
C ILE A 32 -2.63 4.06 0.31
N THR A 33 -2.02 5.22 0.04
CA THR A 33 -1.47 6.12 1.08
C THR A 33 -2.58 6.68 1.99
N ALA A 34 -3.77 6.95 1.45
CA ALA A 34 -4.90 7.41 2.26
C ALA A 34 -5.40 6.30 3.19
N PHE A 35 -5.48 5.06 2.71
CA PHE A 35 -5.82 3.90 3.54
C PHE A 35 -4.77 3.64 4.63
N GLU A 36 -3.48 3.70 4.30
CA GLU A 36 -2.36 3.62 5.24
C GLU A 36 -2.54 4.62 6.39
N LYS A 37 -2.69 5.91 6.06
CA LYS A 37 -2.85 6.98 7.05
C LYS A 37 -4.17 6.90 7.84
N GLY A 38 -5.18 6.27 7.25
CA GLY A 38 -6.48 6.00 7.85
C GLY A 38 -6.51 4.76 8.76
N GLY A 39 -5.42 3.98 8.81
CA GLY A 39 -5.37 2.72 9.54
C GLY A 39 -6.18 1.58 8.89
N ALA A 40 -6.67 1.78 7.67
CA ALA A 40 -7.46 0.80 6.91
C ALA A 40 -6.54 -0.12 6.08
N TRP A 41 -5.62 -0.80 6.74
CA TRP A 41 -4.55 -1.54 6.08
C TRP A 41 -5.05 -2.69 5.18
N GLU A 42 -6.13 -3.37 5.57
CA GLU A 42 -6.76 -4.43 4.77
C GLU A 42 -7.21 -3.90 3.41
N ARG A 43 -7.84 -2.71 3.40
CA ARG A 43 -8.27 -2.04 2.16
C ARG A 43 -7.10 -1.57 1.31
N ALA A 44 -6.00 -1.16 1.95
CA ALA A 44 -4.76 -0.80 1.25
C ALA A 44 -4.21 -2.01 0.48
N MET A 45 -4.23 -3.19 1.11
CA MET A 45 -3.75 -4.45 0.52
C MET A 45 -4.68 -4.95 -0.60
N ASP A 46 -6.00 -4.89 -0.39
CA ASP A 46 -6.97 -5.25 -1.44
C ASP A 46 -6.77 -4.38 -2.69
N MET A 47 -6.59 -3.07 -2.50
CA MET A 47 -6.33 -2.14 -3.60
C MET A 47 -5.00 -2.43 -4.29
N PHE A 48 -3.94 -2.70 -3.52
CA PHE A 48 -2.62 -3.01 -4.04
C PHE A 48 -2.60 -4.32 -4.86
N HIS A 49 -3.28 -5.37 -4.37
CA HIS A 49 -3.41 -6.64 -5.08
C HIS A 49 -4.24 -6.50 -6.36
N GLY A 50 -5.24 -5.61 -6.37
CA GLY A 50 -6.06 -5.32 -7.56
C GLY A 50 -5.40 -4.48 -8.64
N LEU A 51 -4.24 -3.84 -8.39
CA LEU A 51 -3.57 -2.99 -9.40
C LEU A 51 -3.32 -3.67 -10.75
N PRO A 52 -2.78 -4.90 -10.81
CA PRO A 52 -2.56 -5.58 -12.09
C PRO A 52 -3.85 -5.90 -12.84
N GLU A 53 -4.95 -6.17 -12.12
CA GLU A 53 -6.27 -6.41 -12.73
C GLU A 53 -6.84 -5.15 -13.37
N GLN A 54 -6.43 -3.97 -12.88
CA GLN A 54 -6.75 -2.68 -13.47
C GLN A 54 -5.78 -2.29 -14.61
N GLY A 55 -4.83 -3.17 -14.97
CA GLY A 55 -3.80 -2.88 -15.97
C GLY A 55 -2.75 -1.89 -15.51
N ILE A 56 -2.58 -1.70 -14.20
CA ILE A 56 -1.66 -0.75 -13.60
C ILE A 56 -0.46 -1.49 -13.02
N ASP A 57 0.71 -1.17 -13.54
CA ASP A 57 1.96 -1.71 -13.01
C ASP A 57 2.24 -1.17 -11.60
N ARG A 58 2.62 -2.08 -10.71
CA ARG A 58 3.09 -1.71 -9.38
C ARG A 58 4.41 -0.95 -9.51
N SER A 59 4.61 0.01 -8.62
CA SER A 59 5.83 0.81 -8.52
C SER A 59 6.38 0.79 -7.09
N THR A 60 7.62 1.25 -6.90
CA THR A 60 8.23 1.43 -5.58
C THR A 60 7.32 2.23 -4.64
N PHE A 61 6.60 3.24 -5.14
CA PHE A 61 5.66 4.03 -4.35
C PHE A 61 4.48 3.20 -3.84
N THR A 62 3.88 2.36 -4.69
CA THR A 62 2.75 1.51 -4.27
C THR A 62 3.18 0.44 -3.27
N TYR A 63 4.40 -0.11 -3.43
CA TYR A 63 4.98 -1.06 -2.48
C TYR A 63 5.26 -0.41 -1.12
N ASN A 64 5.88 0.78 -1.11
CA ASN A 64 6.16 1.50 0.12
C ASN A 64 4.87 1.88 0.88
N ALA A 65 3.83 2.31 0.18
CA ALA A 65 2.54 2.62 0.78
C ALA A 65 1.87 1.36 1.36
N ALA A 66 1.94 0.21 0.66
CA ALA A 66 1.45 -1.07 1.17
C ALA A 66 2.23 -1.53 2.42
N LEU A 67 3.57 -1.42 2.41
CA LEU A 67 4.41 -1.74 3.57
C LEU A 67 4.10 -0.87 4.78
N GLY A 68 3.91 0.44 4.58
CA GLY A 68 3.48 1.35 5.64
C GLY A 68 2.12 0.96 6.22
N ALA A 69 1.19 0.51 5.37
CA ALA A 69 -0.13 0.08 5.83
C ALA A 69 -0.03 -1.20 6.68
N VAL A 70 0.75 -2.18 6.22
CA VAL A 70 0.99 -3.44 6.92
C VAL A 70 1.74 -3.23 8.24
N GLU A 71 2.67 -2.28 8.31
CA GLU A 71 3.33 -1.88 9.56
C GLU A 71 2.30 -1.49 10.63
N HIS A 72 1.29 -0.71 10.24
CA HIS A 72 0.22 -0.29 11.14
C HIS A 72 -0.70 -1.46 11.54
N GLY A 73 -0.94 -2.41 10.63
CA GLY A 73 -1.71 -3.63 10.88
C GLY A 73 -1.01 -4.67 11.76
N GLY A 74 0.32 -4.59 11.89
CA GLY A 74 1.12 -5.51 12.71
C GLY A 74 1.31 -6.90 12.09
N ASP A 75 1.02 -7.07 10.81
CA ASP A 75 1.15 -8.34 10.10
C ASP A 75 2.51 -8.43 9.39
N TRP A 76 3.54 -8.87 10.11
CA TRP A 76 4.89 -9.04 9.57
C TRP A 76 4.96 -10.04 8.41
N SER A 77 4.03 -10.99 8.32
CA SER A 77 4.05 -12.00 7.26
C SER A 77 3.75 -11.38 5.89
N GLN A 78 2.73 -10.51 5.85
CA GLN A 78 2.39 -9.70 4.69
C GLN A 78 3.53 -8.77 4.27
N ALA A 79 4.30 -8.22 5.22
CA ALA A 79 5.43 -7.35 4.92
C ALA A 79 6.56 -8.10 4.20
N LEU A 80 6.83 -9.35 4.61
CA LEU A 80 7.81 -10.21 3.93
C LEU A 80 7.32 -10.65 2.55
N ASP A 81 6.04 -10.97 2.41
CA ASP A 81 5.44 -11.33 1.13
C ASP A 81 5.53 -10.17 0.14
N LEU A 82 5.26 -8.94 0.59
CA LEU A 82 5.46 -7.72 -0.21
C LEU A 82 6.92 -7.54 -0.66
N MET A 83 7.91 -7.81 0.20
CA MET A 83 9.32 -7.76 -0.20
C MET A 83 9.67 -8.81 -1.25
N ASN A 84 9.16 -10.03 -1.11
CA ASN A 84 9.36 -11.10 -2.09
C ASN A 84 8.71 -10.77 -3.43
N ASP A 85 7.51 -10.20 -3.38
CA ASP A 85 6.77 -9.75 -4.56
C ASP A 85 7.50 -8.63 -5.29
N MET A 86 8.11 -7.69 -4.56
CA MET A 86 8.90 -6.60 -5.14
C MET A 86 10.13 -7.11 -5.91
N VAL A 87 10.79 -8.15 -5.37
CA VAL A 87 11.91 -8.83 -6.05
C VAL A 87 11.42 -9.57 -7.32
N ARG A 88 10.26 -10.24 -7.24
CA ARG A 88 9.66 -10.93 -8.38
C ARG A 88 9.27 -9.96 -9.50
N ASP A 89 8.72 -8.82 -9.12
CA ASP A 89 8.30 -7.76 -10.03
C ASP A 89 9.49 -6.94 -10.55
N LYS A 90 10.72 -7.24 -10.10
CA LYS A 90 11.98 -6.56 -10.48
C LYS A 90 11.96 -5.06 -10.19
N ILE A 91 11.34 -4.68 -9.08
CA ILE A 91 11.26 -3.29 -8.63
C ILE A 91 12.32 -3.08 -7.56
N ASP A 92 13.12 -2.02 -7.70
CA ASP A 92 14.17 -1.71 -6.75
C ASP A 92 13.59 -1.24 -5.40
N ALA A 93 13.91 -1.99 -4.35
CA ALA A 93 13.62 -1.63 -2.98
C ALA A 93 14.46 -0.41 -2.57
N ASP A 94 13.84 0.53 -1.85
CA ASP A 94 14.52 1.69 -1.30
C ASP A 94 14.69 1.56 0.22
N SER A 95 15.34 2.54 0.84
CA SER A 95 15.51 2.59 2.29
C SER A 95 14.17 2.56 3.05
N THR A 96 13.11 3.12 2.46
CA THR A 96 11.77 3.16 3.06
C THR A 96 11.15 1.77 3.08
N THR A 97 11.33 0.98 2.00
CA THR A 97 10.89 -0.41 1.89
C THR A 97 11.46 -1.24 3.05
N PHE A 98 12.77 -1.15 3.27
CA PHE A 98 13.43 -1.89 4.35
C PHE A 98 13.01 -1.40 5.74
N VAL A 99 12.85 -0.10 5.94
CA VAL A 99 12.39 0.46 7.22
C VAL A 99 10.98 -0.03 7.56
N GLY A 100 10.04 0.03 6.62
CA GLY A 100 8.67 -0.45 6.84
C GLY A 100 8.64 -1.94 7.20
N ALA A 101 9.40 -2.77 6.48
CA ALA A 101 9.48 -4.20 6.77
C ALA A 101 10.13 -4.51 8.13
N MET A 102 11.23 -3.82 8.48
CA MET A 102 11.87 -3.98 9.79
C MET A 102 10.94 -3.53 10.94
N SER A 103 10.23 -2.42 10.77
CA SER A 103 9.27 -1.93 11.75
C SER A 103 8.11 -2.89 11.95
N ALA A 104 7.57 -3.45 10.86
CA ALA A 104 6.51 -4.47 10.93
C ALA A 104 6.97 -5.72 11.70
N CYS A 105 8.18 -6.23 11.41
CA CYS A 105 8.77 -7.37 12.11
C CYS A 105 9.03 -7.09 13.60
N THR A 106 9.51 -5.88 13.93
CA THR A 106 9.80 -5.48 15.30
C THR A 106 8.51 -5.37 16.12
N ARG A 107 7.45 -4.81 15.54
CA ARG A 107 6.13 -4.69 16.19
C ARG A 107 5.45 -6.04 16.41
N ALA A 108 5.69 -7.01 15.54
CA ALA A 108 5.19 -8.37 15.69
C ALA A 108 5.99 -9.23 16.71
N GLY A 109 7.11 -8.73 17.25
CA GLY A 109 7.97 -9.48 18.16
C GLY A 109 8.69 -10.67 17.52
N ALA A 110 8.79 -10.69 16.18
CA ALA A 110 9.25 -11.83 15.39
C ALA A 110 10.77 -11.87 15.15
N TRP A 111 11.57 -11.04 15.83
CA TRP A 111 13.02 -11.12 15.73
C TRP A 111 13.57 -12.22 16.65
N PRO A 112 14.22 -13.28 16.14
CA PRO A 112 14.91 -14.22 17.00
C PRO A 112 16.06 -13.46 17.68
N LYS A 113 16.05 -13.44 19.01
CA LYS A 113 17.19 -12.97 19.82
C LYS A 113 18.45 -13.77 19.52
#